data_AF-A0AAD7MQT8-F1
#
_entry.id   AF-A0AAD7MQT8-F1
#
_cell.length_a   1.000
_cell.length_b   1.000
_cell.length_c   1.000
_cell.angle_alpha   90.00
_cell.angle_beta   90.00
_cell.angle_gamma   90.00
#
_symmetry.space_group_name_H-M   'P 1'
#
loop_
_entity.id
_entity.type
_entity.pdbx_description
1 polymer ?
#
loop_
_entity_poly.entity_id
_entity_poly.type
_entity_poly.pdbx_seq_one_letter_code
_entity_poly.pdbx_strand_id
1 'polypeptide(L)'
;MVARAPQIELLHLHLSARLDGEFTFFSTVPRPLVFHLLESTLPLSIRPFTKFISRMARFALLVLLVPALTALAAPIPSKRAATAEFALQSYNAFQISDGVAGQAEAEANAVFVTPFPTDLTTVDATSLANLGTMREAAEDAETDAFNPAIAAASGATANALQVGKIKNKVLKLTGEVQQIKIKIAQAQAAGSSTASLESDLATEQTKLTTNIALDVKAAGQTSQSVSFSG
;
A
#
# COMPACT_ATOMS: atom_id res chain seq x y z
N MET A 1 -35.60 41.81 -57.32
CA MET A 1 -35.66 40.36 -56.96
C MET A 1 -35.11 40.22 -55.55
N VAL A 2 -35.98 39.92 -54.59
CA VAL A 2 -35.68 39.87 -53.16
C VAL A 2 -35.20 38.46 -52.82
N ALA A 3 -33.95 38.32 -52.37
CA ALA A 3 -33.39 37.04 -51.93
C ALA A 3 -33.71 36.80 -50.44
N ARG A 4 -34.34 35.66 -50.17
CA ARG A 4 -34.82 35.23 -48.85
C ARG A 4 -33.76 34.30 -48.23
N ALA A 5 -33.32 34.59 -47.01
CA ALA A 5 -32.40 33.74 -46.25
C ALA A 5 -33.13 32.50 -45.66
N PRO A 6 -32.45 31.35 -45.47
CA PRO A 6 -33.03 30.17 -44.83
C PRO A 6 -33.03 30.29 -43.29
N GLN A 7 -34.18 29.99 -42.70
CA GLN A 7 -34.42 29.86 -41.25
C GLN A 7 -33.83 28.54 -40.73
N ILE A 8 -33.11 28.61 -39.60
CA ILE A 8 -32.63 27.45 -38.85
C ILE A 8 -33.72 27.08 -37.83
N GLU A 9 -34.33 25.90 -38.00
CA GLU A 9 -35.32 25.35 -37.09
C GLU A 9 -34.65 24.85 -35.80
N LEU A 10 -35.05 25.44 -34.67
CA LEU A 10 -34.64 25.07 -33.32
C LEU A 10 -35.51 23.90 -32.84
N LEU A 11 -34.95 22.69 -32.80
CA LEU A 11 -35.61 21.50 -32.26
C LEU A 11 -35.78 21.63 -30.73
N HIS A 12 -36.95 22.11 -30.32
CA HIS A 12 -37.44 22.07 -28.95
C HIS A 12 -37.93 20.65 -28.63
N LEU A 13 -37.14 19.88 -27.87
CA LEU A 13 -37.61 18.64 -27.28
C LEU A 13 -38.49 18.96 -26.05
N HIS A 14 -39.78 18.67 -26.19
CA HIS A 14 -40.79 18.78 -25.15
C HIS A 14 -40.55 17.76 -24.03
N LEU A 15 -40.30 18.25 -22.81
CA LEU A 15 -40.39 17.47 -21.58
C LEU A 15 -41.75 17.79 -20.93
N SER A 16 -42.69 16.84 -20.98
CA SER A 16 -43.97 16.94 -20.27
C SER A 16 -44.20 15.70 -19.40
N ALA A 17 -44.37 16.01 -18.11
CA ALA A 17 -45.25 15.40 -17.12
C ALA A 17 -45.05 13.93 -16.70
N ARG A 18 -44.79 13.71 -15.40
CA ARG A 18 -45.88 13.40 -14.46
C ARG A 18 -45.45 13.56 -13.00
N LEU A 19 -46.33 14.20 -12.24
CA LEU A 19 -46.35 14.27 -10.79
C LEU A 19 -46.94 12.98 -10.20
N ASP A 20 -46.74 12.84 -8.89
CA ASP A 20 -47.51 12.03 -7.94
C ASP A 20 -47.01 10.61 -7.67
N GLY A 21 -46.30 10.45 -6.55
CA GLY A 21 -45.94 9.18 -5.94
C GLY A 21 -45.35 9.40 -4.56
N GLU A 22 -46.23 9.49 -3.55
CA GLU A 22 -45.86 9.38 -2.14
C GLU A 22 -44.94 8.17 -1.92
N PHE A 23 -43.70 8.41 -1.53
CA PHE A 23 -42.85 7.36 -1.00
C PHE A 23 -43.09 7.29 0.51
N THR A 24 -43.99 6.38 0.90
CA THR A 24 -44.18 5.99 2.29
C THR A 24 -42.88 5.39 2.82
N PHE A 25 -42.32 6.05 3.83
CA PHE A 25 -41.12 5.62 4.54
C PHE A 25 -41.49 4.41 5.42
N PHE A 26 -41.39 3.19 4.89
CA PHE A 26 -41.41 1.98 5.71
C PHE A 26 -40.08 1.84 6.46
N SER A 27 -39.98 2.53 7.59
CA SER A 27 -39.00 2.23 8.64
C SER A 27 -39.34 0.86 9.23
N THR A 28 -38.75 -0.20 8.68
CA THR A 28 -38.73 -1.51 9.32
C THR A 28 -37.49 -1.56 10.20
N VAL A 29 -37.68 -1.28 11.48
CA VAL A 29 -36.69 -1.48 12.54
C VAL A 29 -36.33 -2.97 12.57
N PRO A 30 -35.06 -3.37 12.40
CA PRO A 30 -34.70 -4.77 12.59
C PRO A 30 -34.83 -5.13 14.08
N ARG A 31 -35.55 -6.22 14.35
CA ARG A 31 -35.64 -6.86 15.68
C ARG A 31 -34.23 -7.14 16.22
N PRO A 32 -33.97 -6.94 17.52
CA PRO A 32 -32.71 -7.35 18.12
C PRO A 32 -32.62 -8.88 18.11
N LEU A 33 -31.57 -9.40 17.48
CA LEU A 33 -31.12 -10.78 17.64
C LEU A 33 -30.72 -10.98 19.11
N VAL A 34 -31.45 -11.87 19.78
CA VAL A 34 -31.12 -12.37 21.11
C VAL A 34 -29.80 -13.13 21.01
N PHE A 35 -28.73 -12.53 21.52
CA PHE A 35 -27.45 -13.22 21.74
C PHE A 35 -27.64 -14.24 22.87
N HIS A 36 -27.69 -15.53 22.52
CA HIS A 36 -27.53 -16.61 23.49
C HIS A 36 -26.04 -16.70 23.82
N LEU A 37 -25.70 -16.26 25.03
CA LEU A 37 -24.36 -16.36 25.61
C LEU A 37 -24.09 -17.85 25.90
N LEU A 38 -23.42 -18.55 24.98
CA LEU A 38 -22.88 -19.88 25.27
C LEU A 38 -21.58 -19.68 26.08
N GLU A 39 -21.67 -19.84 27.40
CA GLU A 39 -20.52 -19.87 28.30
C GLU A 39 -19.64 -21.09 27.96
N SER A 40 -18.60 -20.88 27.15
CA SER A 40 -17.55 -21.88 26.93
C SER A 40 -16.58 -21.85 28.12
N THR A 41 -16.83 -22.69 29.11
CA THR A 41 -15.90 -22.96 30.20
C THR A 41 -14.80 -23.90 29.71
N LEU A 42 -13.73 -23.33 29.14
CA LEU A 42 -12.49 -24.08 28.88
C LEU A 42 -11.55 -23.94 30.09
N PRO A 43 -11.13 -25.04 30.73
CA PRO A 43 -10.18 -24.98 31.83
C PRO A 43 -8.78 -24.66 31.30
N LEU A 44 -8.24 -23.52 31.75
CA LEU A 44 -6.82 -23.18 31.60
C LEU A 44 -5.96 -24.25 32.31
N SER A 45 -5.32 -25.11 31.54
CA SER A 45 -4.30 -26.04 32.02
C SER A 45 -3.01 -25.27 32.29
N ILE A 46 -2.84 -24.82 33.53
CA ILE A 46 -1.59 -24.25 34.05
C ILE A 46 -0.63 -25.41 34.29
N ARG A 47 0.37 -25.58 33.42
CA ARG A 47 1.50 -26.48 33.67
C ARG A 47 2.58 -25.75 34.48
N PRO A 48 3.13 -26.39 35.52
CA PRO A 48 4.03 -25.74 36.45
C PRO A 48 5.42 -25.47 35.88
N PHE A 49 5.90 -24.28 36.23
CA PHE A 49 7.27 -23.84 36.31
C PHE A 49 8.20 -24.94 36.80
N THR A 50 9.09 -25.45 35.94
CA THR A 50 10.18 -26.32 36.39
C THR A 50 11.45 -25.49 36.48
N LYS A 51 11.86 -25.24 37.72
CA LYS A 51 13.13 -24.65 38.13
C LYS A 51 14.28 -25.50 37.60
N PHE A 52 15.19 -24.91 36.81
CA PHE A 52 16.53 -25.47 36.64
C PHE A 52 17.47 -24.77 37.63
N ILE A 53 17.81 -25.52 38.68
CA ILE A 53 18.68 -25.12 39.78
C ILE A 53 20.15 -25.31 39.37
N SER A 54 20.97 -24.34 39.75
CA SER A 54 22.42 -24.35 40.02
C SER A 54 23.34 -25.22 39.16
N ARG A 55 24.35 -24.55 38.58
CA ARG A 55 25.74 -24.83 38.98
C ARG A 55 26.56 -23.55 39.13
N MET A 56 27.01 -23.36 40.37
CA MET A 56 28.09 -22.46 40.74
C MET A 56 29.40 -22.98 40.12
N ALA A 57 30.18 -22.10 39.52
CA ALA A 57 31.62 -22.29 39.38
C ALA A 57 32.30 -20.95 39.64
N ARG A 58 32.75 -20.79 40.89
CA ARG A 58 33.66 -19.73 41.32
C ARG A 58 35.03 -20.05 40.71
N PHE A 59 35.54 -19.18 39.83
CA PHE A 59 36.95 -19.22 39.44
C PHE A 59 37.57 -17.83 39.62
N ALA A 60 38.50 -17.81 40.57
CA ALA A 60 39.69 -16.98 40.71
C ALA A 60 39.70 -15.58 40.08
N LEU A 61 39.64 -14.59 40.99
CA LEU A 61 40.21 -13.27 40.84
C LEU A 61 41.72 -13.38 40.52
N LEU A 62 42.14 -12.87 39.36
CA LEU A 62 43.55 -12.59 39.07
C LEU A 62 43.64 -11.12 38.63
N VAL A 63 44.05 -10.27 39.56
CA VAL A 63 44.36 -8.86 39.35
C VAL A 63 45.64 -8.80 38.53
N LEU A 64 45.55 -8.31 37.30
CA LEU A 64 46.71 -8.02 36.46
C LEU A 64 46.67 -6.53 36.09
N LEU A 65 47.65 -5.83 36.67
CA LEU A 65 47.95 -4.41 36.51
C LEU A 65 48.38 -4.14 35.05
N VAL A 66 47.66 -3.29 34.32
CA VAL A 66 48.02 -2.86 32.95
C VAL A 66 47.98 -1.32 32.90
N PRO A 67 48.99 -0.65 32.31
CA PRO A 67 49.20 0.79 32.46
C PRO A 67 48.20 1.61 31.65
N ALA A 68 47.83 2.78 32.18
CA ALA A 68 47.04 3.78 31.51
C ALA A 68 47.82 4.38 30.33
N LEU A 69 47.46 3.99 29.10
CA LEU A 69 47.86 4.66 27.88
C LEU A 69 46.72 5.59 27.45
N THR A 70 46.91 6.90 27.62
CA THR A 70 45.97 7.92 27.15
C THR A 70 46.01 8.00 25.63
N ALA A 71 45.14 7.26 24.95
CA ALA A 71 44.91 7.41 23.52
C ALA A 71 44.04 8.65 23.27
N LEU A 72 44.61 9.67 22.62
CA LEU A 72 43.83 10.73 21.98
C LEU A 72 43.10 10.09 20.78
N ALA A 73 41.87 9.64 21.00
CA ALA A 73 41.00 9.20 19.93
C ALA A 73 40.60 10.43 19.10
N ALA A 74 41.26 10.64 17.96
CA ALA A 74 40.75 11.55 16.95
C ALA A 74 39.39 11.01 16.45
N PRO A 75 38.38 11.86 16.22
CA PRO A 75 37.13 11.41 15.62
C PRO A 75 37.44 10.84 14.23
N ILE A 76 37.32 9.53 14.09
CA ILE A 76 37.25 8.89 12.79
C ILE A 76 36.02 9.51 12.11
N PRO A 77 36.14 10.18 10.96
CA PRO A 77 34.98 10.57 10.19
C PRO A 77 34.29 9.26 9.81
N SER A 78 33.23 8.91 10.54
CA SER A 78 32.29 7.89 10.14
C SER A 78 31.71 8.38 8.83
N LYS A 79 32.29 7.95 7.71
CA LYS A 79 31.57 7.91 6.44
C LYS A 79 30.33 7.10 6.77
N ARG A 80 29.19 7.77 6.95
CA ARG A 80 27.89 7.10 6.96
C ARG A 80 27.94 6.21 5.74
N ALA A 81 27.86 4.90 5.94
CA ALA A 81 27.69 3.98 4.83
C ALA A 81 26.50 4.54 4.07
N ALA A 82 26.73 5.01 2.85
CA ALA A 82 25.64 5.46 2.00
C ALA A 82 24.73 4.23 1.87
N THR A 83 23.56 4.30 2.49
CA THR A 83 22.47 3.38 2.18
C THR A 83 22.34 3.43 0.67
N ALA A 84 22.45 2.28 0.01
CA ALA A 84 22.30 2.23 -1.44
C ALA A 84 21.00 2.94 -1.84
N GLU A 85 21.11 3.87 -2.78
CA GLU A 85 19.98 4.64 -3.28
C GLU A 85 18.92 3.69 -3.86
N PHE A 86 17.65 3.95 -3.57
CA PHE A 86 16.54 3.21 -4.17
C PHE A 86 16.49 3.53 -5.66
N ALA A 87 16.87 2.56 -6.50
CA ALA A 87 17.06 2.77 -7.93
C ALA A 87 15.73 2.96 -8.67
N LEU A 88 15.66 4.01 -9.51
CA LEU A 88 14.58 4.21 -10.46
C LEU A 88 14.55 3.08 -11.49
N GLN A 89 13.35 2.54 -11.75
CA GLN A 89 13.11 1.50 -12.74
C GLN A 89 11.95 1.90 -13.64
N SER A 90 11.96 1.44 -14.89
CA SER A 90 10.80 1.56 -15.77
C SER A 90 9.67 0.66 -15.29
N TYR A 91 8.41 1.02 -15.58
CA TYR A 91 7.24 0.23 -15.19
C TYR A 91 7.39 -1.27 -15.50
N ASN A 92 7.75 -1.60 -16.73
CA ASN A 92 7.90 -2.99 -17.17
C ASN A 92 8.95 -3.79 -16.38
N ALA A 93 9.90 -3.12 -15.71
CA ALA A 93 10.95 -3.77 -14.93
C ALA A 93 10.53 -4.07 -13.49
N PHE A 94 9.64 -3.26 -12.88
CA PHE A 94 9.25 -3.44 -11.47
C PHE A 94 7.82 -3.92 -11.26
N GLN A 95 6.98 -3.92 -12.31
CA GLN A 95 5.58 -4.36 -12.23
C GLN A 95 5.43 -5.81 -11.71
N ILE A 96 4.28 -6.08 -11.08
CA ILE A 96 3.97 -7.38 -10.44
C ILE A 96 2.71 -8.04 -11.02
N SER A 97 2.18 -7.54 -12.13
CA SER A 97 0.87 -7.88 -12.67
C SER A 97 0.79 -9.19 -13.45
N ASP A 98 1.91 -9.87 -13.69
CA ASP A 98 1.92 -11.19 -14.32
C ASP A 98 1.80 -12.34 -13.30
N GLY A 99 1.50 -13.54 -13.81
CA GLY A 99 1.53 -14.79 -13.06
C GLY A 99 0.17 -15.18 -12.50
N VAL A 100 0.09 -15.32 -11.18
CA VAL A 100 -1.14 -15.70 -10.46
C VAL A 100 -1.43 -14.68 -9.37
N ALA A 101 -2.71 -14.47 -9.07
CA ALA A 101 -3.14 -13.64 -7.95
C ALA A 101 -3.00 -14.36 -6.60
N GLY A 102 -3.05 -13.57 -5.53
CA GLY A 102 -3.07 -14.01 -4.13
C GLY A 102 -1.83 -13.60 -3.32
N GLN A 103 -0.78 -13.11 -3.97
CA GLN A 103 0.50 -12.76 -3.35
C GLN A 103 0.92 -11.30 -3.62
N ALA A 104 0.02 -10.46 -4.15
CA ALA A 104 0.38 -9.11 -4.58
C ALA A 104 0.91 -8.23 -3.44
N GLU A 105 0.44 -8.42 -2.20
CA GLU A 105 0.98 -7.68 -1.04
C GLU A 105 2.47 -7.99 -0.82
N ALA A 106 2.85 -9.27 -0.82
CA ALA A 106 4.22 -9.69 -0.62
C ALA A 106 5.13 -9.20 -1.75
N GLU A 107 4.65 -9.30 -2.99
CA GLU A 107 5.36 -8.81 -4.18
C GLU A 107 5.54 -7.29 -4.14
N ALA A 108 4.48 -6.53 -3.82
CA ALA A 108 4.55 -5.07 -3.71
C ALA A 108 5.46 -4.62 -2.56
N ASN A 109 5.46 -5.33 -1.42
CA ASN A 109 6.36 -5.05 -0.30
C ASN A 109 7.82 -5.30 -0.69
N ALA A 110 8.10 -6.33 -1.50
CA ALA A 110 9.45 -6.58 -1.99
C ALA A 110 9.97 -5.43 -2.89
N VAL A 111 9.08 -4.78 -3.64
CA VAL A 111 9.43 -3.63 -4.50
C VAL A 111 9.58 -2.34 -3.69
N PHE A 112 8.61 -2.01 -2.82
CA PHE A 112 8.52 -0.67 -2.25
C PHE A 112 8.75 -0.57 -0.75
N VAL A 113 8.84 -1.67 0.00
CA VAL A 113 9.04 -1.62 1.46
C VAL A 113 10.38 -2.21 1.86
N THR A 114 10.66 -3.45 1.46
CA THR A 114 11.88 -4.17 1.81
C THR A 114 13.18 -3.45 1.44
N PRO A 115 13.29 -2.70 0.32
CA PRO A 115 14.53 -2.00 -0.02
C PRO A 115 14.86 -0.82 0.90
N PHE A 116 13.92 -0.32 1.69
CA PHE A 116 14.11 0.83 2.56
C PHE A 116 14.62 0.43 3.95
N PRO A 117 15.41 1.29 4.62
CA PRO A 117 15.86 1.05 5.99
C PRO A 117 14.69 1.07 6.98
N THR A 118 14.87 0.45 8.14
CA THR A 118 13.89 0.54 9.23
C THR A 118 13.74 1.99 9.72
N ASP A 119 14.83 2.77 9.74
CA ASP A 119 14.78 4.20 10.05
C ASP A 119 14.49 5.03 8.79
N LEU A 120 13.22 5.34 8.57
CA LEU A 120 12.76 6.09 7.41
C LEU A 120 13.21 7.55 7.38
N THR A 121 13.72 8.10 8.50
CA THR A 121 14.26 9.46 8.51
C THR A 121 15.56 9.58 7.72
N THR A 122 16.22 8.44 7.46
CA THR A 122 17.50 8.37 6.75
C THR A 122 17.36 8.25 5.23
N VAL A 123 16.14 8.08 4.72
CA VAL A 123 15.88 7.97 3.28
C VAL A 123 16.26 9.28 2.59
N ASP A 124 17.12 9.21 1.59
CA ASP A 124 17.56 10.38 0.84
C ASP A 124 16.49 10.88 -0.15
N ALA A 125 16.66 12.13 -0.60
CA ALA A 125 15.70 12.79 -1.47
C ALA A 125 15.54 12.10 -2.83
N THR A 126 16.62 11.51 -3.37
CA THR A 126 16.57 10.83 -4.66
C THR A 126 15.81 9.52 -4.54
N SER A 127 16.06 8.73 -3.50
CA SER A 127 15.28 7.52 -3.19
C SER A 127 13.79 7.82 -3.02
N LEU A 128 13.46 8.91 -2.31
CA LEU A 128 12.07 9.35 -2.12
C LEU A 128 11.41 9.80 -3.44
N ALA A 129 12.17 10.47 -4.32
CA ALA A 129 11.71 10.89 -5.64
C ALA A 129 11.48 9.68 -6.56
N ASN A 130 12.45 8.76 -6.62
CA ASN A 130 12.37 7.53 -7.41
C ASN A 130 11.16 6.66 -7.00
N LEU A 131 10.91 6.53 -5.69
CA LEU A 131 9.70 5.90 -5.17
C LEU A 131 8.42 6.56 -5.70
N GLY A 132 8.38 7.90 -5.66
CA GLY A 132 7.27 8.69 -6.19
C GLY A 132 7.03 8.45 -7.68
N THR A 133 8.08 8.56 -8.49
CA THR A 133 8.00 8.32 -9.94
C THR A 133 7.54 6.91 -10.25
N MET A 134 8.05 5.88 -9.56
CA MET A 134 7.65 4.51 -9.81
C MET A 134 6.19 4.24 -9.42
N ARG A 135 5.70 4.75 -8.29
CA ARG A 135 4.26 4.58 -7.95
C ARG A 135 3.34 5.32 -8.93
N GLU A 136 3.78 6.47 -9.47
CA GLU A 136 3.04 7.26 -10.46
C GLU A 136 3.01 6.53 -11.81
N ALA A 137 4.11 5.92 -12.23
CA ALA A 137 4.12 5.06 -13.42
C ALA A 137 3.16 3.86 -13.27
N ALA A 138 3.00 3.31 -12.07
CA ALA A 138 1.99 2.28 -11.80
C ALA A 138 0.55 2.86 -11.83
N GLU A 139 0.35 4.11 -11.46
CA GLU A 139 -0.93 4.81 -11.63
C GLU A 139 -1.27 5.03 -13.11
N ASP A 140 -0.33 5.55 -13.87
CA ASP A 140 -0.52 5.81 -15.30
C ASP A 140 -0.75 4.50 -16.07
N ALA A 141 -0.03 3.43 -15.73
CA ALA A 141 -0.30 2.11 -16.30
C ALA A 141 -1.74 1.63 -16.01
N GLU A 142 -2.34 2.00 -14.88
CA GLU A 142 -3.74 1.69 -14.58
C GLU A 142 -4.69 2.38 -15.57
N THR A 143 -4.50 3.67 -15.80
CA THR A 143 -5.39 4.50 -16.61
C THR A 143 -5.17 4.35 -18.10
N ASP A 144 -3.91 4.26 -18.52
CA ASP A 144 -3.50 4.44 -19.91
C ASP A 144 -3.19 3.12 -20.61
N ALA A 145 -2.95 2.05 -19.84
CA ALA A 145 -2.66 0.72 -20.39
C ALA A 145 -3.70 -0.34 -19.97
N PHE A 146 -3.95 -0.53 -18.68
CA PHE A 146 -4.92 -1.54 -18.22
C PHE A 146 -6.35 -1.22 -18.65
N ASN A 147 -6.84 0.01 -18.44
CA ASN A 147 -8.23 0.33 -18.79
C ASN A 147 -8.53 0.13 -20.29
N PRO A 148 -7.70 0.63 -21.24
CA PRO A 148 -7.91 0.35 -22.66
C PRO A 148 -7.78 -1.13 -23.01
N ALA A 149 -6.80 -1.84 -22.45
CA ALA A 149 -6.58 -3.26 -22.73
C ALA A 149 -7.77 -4.12 -22.27
N ILE A 150 -8.32 -3.85 -21.08
CA ILE A 150 -9.51 -4.54 -20.56
C ILE A 150 -10.73 -4.24 -21.43
N ALA A 151 -10.92 -2.99 -21.84
CA ALA A 151 -12.03 -2.58 -22.70
C ALA A 151 -12.00 -3.24 -24.08
N ALA A 152 -10.80 -3.52 -24.61
CA ALA A 152 -10.61 -4.18 -25.90
C ALA A 152 -10.67 -5.72 -25.83
N ALA A 153 -10.53 -6.30 -24.64
CA ALA A 153 -10.49 -7.75 -24.44
C ALA A 153 -11.87 -8.33 -24.11
N SER A 154 -11.99 -9.65 -24.22
CA SER A 154 -13.16 -10.39 -23.74
C SER A 154 -12.76 -11.75 -23.16
N GLY A 155 -13.70 -12.41 -22.47
CA GLY A 155 -13.51 -13.75 -21.93
C GLY A 155 -12.32 -13.86 -20.98
N ALA A 156 -11.53 -14.92 -21.12
CA ALA A 156 -10.41 -15.23 -20.24
C ALA A 156 -9.33 -14.13 -20.22
N THR A 157 -9.08 -13.47 -21.36
CA THR A 157 -8.09 -12.38 -21.45
C THR A 157 -8.55 -11.16 -20.66
N ALA A 158 -9.81 -10.75 -20.78
CA ALA A 158 -10.34 -9.63 -19.99
C ALA A 158 -10.27 -9.92 -18.48
N ASN A 159 -10.57 -11.16 -18.08
CA ASN A 159 -10.45 -11.58 -16.69
C ASN A 159 -8.99 -11.53 -16.20
N ALA A 160 -8.04 -12.05 -16.98
CA ALA A 160 -6.62 -12.05 -16.61
C ALA A 160 -6.06 -10.62 -16.49
N LEU A 161 -6.44 -9.71 -17.40
CA LEU A 161 -6.07 -8.29 -17.34
C LEU A 161 -6.72 -7.59 -16.14
N GLN A 162 -7.96 -7.93 -15.78
CA GLN A 162 -8.63 -7.39 -14.59
C GLN A 162 -7.92 -7.81 -13.30
N VAL A 163 -7.44 -9.06 -13.23
CA VAL A 163 -6.61 -9.56 -12.13
C VAL A 163 -5.25 -8.86 -12.10
N GLY A 164 -4.60 -8.71 -13.26
CA GLY A 164 -3.35 -7.93 -13.38
C GLY A 164 -3.49 -6.49 -12.90
N LYS A 165 -4.62 -5.84 -13.22
CA LYS A 165 -4.95 -4.51 -12.72
C LYS A 165 -5.10 -4.49 -11.19
N ILE A 166 -5.70 -5.51 -10.58
CA ILE A 166 -5.78 -5.61 -9.11
C ILE A 166 -4.39 -5.65 -8.49
N LYS A 167 -3.49 -6.50 -9.01
CA LYS A 167 -2.08 -6.55 -8.56
C LYS A 167 -1.39 -5.20 -8.73
N ASN A 168 -1.60 -4.52 -9.86
CA ASN A 168 -1.06 -3.18 -10.10
C ASN A 168 -1.57 -2.14 -9.08
N LYS A 169 -2.84 -2.21 -8.70
CA LYS A 169 -3.39 -1.33 -7.67
C LYS A 169 -2.77 -1.58 -6.30
N VAL A 170 -2.50 -2.84 -5.95
CA VAL A 170 -1.75 -3.16 -4.72
C VAL A 170 -0.34 -2.57 -4.80
N LEU A 171 0.37 -2.73 -5.92
CA LEU A 171 1.69 -2.14 -6.15
C LEU A 171 1.70 -0.62 -5.98
N LYS A 172 0.82 0.10 -6.67
CA LYS A 172 0.66 1.56 -6.59
C LYS A 172 0.44 2.02 -5.16
N LEU A 173 -0.56 1.46 -4.49
CA LEU A 173 -0.98 1.90 -3.16
C LEU A 173 0.07 1.56 -2.09
N THR A 174 0.81 0.45 -2.24
CA THR A 174 1.96 0.16 -1.37
C THR A 174 3.05 1.21 -1.52
N GLY A 175 3.39 1.60 -2.76
CA GLY A 175 4.35 2.68 -3.01
C GLY A 175 3.90 4.01 -2.42
N GLU A 176 2.62 4.36 -2.56
CA GLU A 176 2.04 5.58 -2.00
C GLU A 176 2.03 5.60 -0.47
N VAL A 177 1.57 4.52 0.16
CA VAL A 177 1.60 4.35 1.62
C VAL A 177 3.04 4.44 2.15
N GLN A 178 4.01 3.80 1.49
CA GLN A 178 5.41 3.89 1.90
C GLN A 178 5.93 5.33 1.78
N GLN A 179 5.64 6.02 0.67
CA GLN A 179 6.08 7.38 0.48
C GLN A 179 5.52 8.32 1.57
N ILE A 180 4.24 8.17 1.92
CA ILE A 180 3.62 8.95 2.99
C ILE A 180 4.30 8.63 4.34
N LYS A 181 4.58 7.36 4.65
CA LYS A 181 5.31 6.97 5.87
C LYS A 181 6.69 7.62 5.97
N ILE A 182 7.44 7.67 4.86
CA ILE A 182 8.74 8.36 4.82
C ILE A 182 8.57 9.86 5.08
N LYS A 183 7.62 10.51 4.40
CA LYS A 183 7.31 11.94 4.59
C LYS A 183 6.92 12.26 6.03
N ILE A 184 6.10 11.42 6.67
CA ILE A 184 5.72 11.56 8.09
C ILE A 184 6.96 11.49 8.98
N ALA A 185 7.81 10.47 8.81
CA ALA A 185 9.00 10.30 9.63
C ALA A 185 9.95 11.50 9.52
N GLN A 186 10.18 12.00 8.30
CA GLN A 186 11.02 13.17 8.05
C GLN A 186 10.41 14.45 8.62
N ALA A 187 9.10 14.66 8.47
CA ALA A 187 8.38 15.81 9.02
C ALA A 187 8.42 15.82 10.55
N GLN A 188 8.22 14.67 11.20
CA GLN A 188 8.33 14.53 12.66
C GLN A 188 9.74 14.84 13.15
N ALA A 189 10.77 14.33 12.48
CA ALA A 189 12.17 14.62 12.81
C ALA A 189 12.51 16.11 12.65
N ALA A 190 11.86 16.80 11.72
CA ALA A 190 11.99 18.25 11.52
C ALA A 190 11.09 19.10 12.44
N GLY A 191 10.28 18.49 13.32
CA GLY A 191 9.33 19.21 14.18
C GLY A 191 8.15 19.84 13.43
N SER A 192 7.83 19.34 12.24
CA SER A 192 6.70 19.80 11.41
C SER A 192 5.42 19.03 11.70
N SER A 193 4.26 19.64 11.42
CA SER A 193 2.96 18.98 11.56
C SER A 193 2.78 17.84 10.54
N THR A 194 2.18 16.74 10.97
CA THR A 194 1.89 15.56 10.14
C THR A 194 0.40 15.30 9.94
N ALA A 195 -0.48 16.16 10.45
CA ALA A 195 -1.93 15.89 10.49
C ALA A 195 -2.54 15.56 9.11
N SER A 196 -2.15 16.30 8.06
CA SER A 196 -2.63 16.00 6.69
C SER A 196 -2.07 14.67 6.18
N LEU A 197 -0.76 14.43 6.38
CA LEU A 197 -0.10 13.20 5.95
C LEU A 197 -0.69 11.96 6.65
N GLU A 198 -1.07 12.07 7.92
CA GLU A 198 -1.70 10.97 8.67
C GLU A 198 -3.13 10.69 8.17
N SER A 199 -3.87 11.73 7.80
CA SER A 199 -5.19 11.59 7.16
C SER A 199 -5.09 10.91 5.79
N ASP A 200 -4.11 11.33 4.98
CA ASP A 200 -3.83 10.72 3.67
C ASP A 200 -3.40 9.26 3.86
N LEU A 201 -2.52 8.98 4.82
CA LEU A 201 -2.08 7.62 5.14
C LEU A 201 -3.26 6.70 5.48
N ALA A 202 -4.19 7.15 6.31
CA ALA A 202 -5.37 6.35 6.68
C ALA A 202 -6.27 6.05 5.46
N THR A 203 -6.41 7.04 4.58
CA THR A 203 -7.18 6.92 3.34
C THR A 203 -6.54 5.88 2.40
N GLU A 204 -5.25 6.02 2.12
CA GLU A 204 -4.55 5.12 1.20
C GLU A 204 -4.37 3.71 1.79
N GLN A 205 -4.18 3.59 3.10
CA GLN A 205 -4.14 2.28 3.77
C GLN A 205 -5.48 1.53 3.64
N THR A 206 -6.60 2.24 3.66
CA THR A 206 -7.94 1.63 3.46
C THR A 206 -8.09 1.11 2.04
N LYS A 207 -7.66 1.89 1.04
CA LYS A 207 -7.66 1.44 -0.37
C LYS A 207 -6.72 0.25 -0.56
N LEU A 208 -5.52 0.30 0.00
CA LEU A 208 -4.53 -0.78 -0.09
C LEU A 208 -5.11 -2.08 0.48
N THR A 209 -5.65 -2.04 1.70
CA THR A 209 -6.29 -3.19 2.37
C THR A 209 -7.41 -3.78 1.51
N THR A 210 -8.23 -2.93 0.89
CA THR A 210 -9.30 -3.38 0.00
C THR A 210 -8.77 -4.12 -1.23
N ASN A 211 -7.72 -3.61 -1.88
CA ASN A 211 -7.18 -4.24 -3.09
C ASN A 211 -6.37 -5.52 -2.75
N ILE A 212 -5.71 -5.58 -1.59
CA ILE A 212 -5.11 -6.82 -1.08
C ILE A 212 -6.19 -7.88 -0.88
N ALA A 213 -7.33 -7.54 -0.28
CA ALA A 213 -8.44 -8.48 -0.10
C ALA A 213 -9.01 -8.97 -1.45
N LEU A 214 -9.05 -8.10 -2.47
CA LEU A 214 -9.45 -8.48 -3.83
C LEU A 214 -8.45 -9.44 -4.48
N ASP A 215 -7.14 -9.19 -4.33
CA ASP A 215 -6.09 -10.09 -4.83
C ASP A 215 -6.15 -11.47 -4.15
N VAL A 216 -6.28 -11.50 -2.82
CA VAL A 216 -6.44 -12.75 -2.04
C VAL A 216 -7.70 -13.50 -2.47
N LYS A 217 -8.81 -12.80 -2.71
CA LYS A 217 -10.04 -13.43 -3.22
C LYS A 217 -9.86 -13.99 -4.64
N ALA A 218 -8.97 -13.41 -5.43
CA ALA A 218 -8.62 -13.88 -6.76
C ALA A 218 -7.52 -14.95 -6.76
N ALA A 219 -7.10 -15.45 -5.59
CA ALA A 219 -5.99 -16.39 -5.47
C ALA A 219 -6.08 -17.57 -6.45
N GLY A 220 -4.98 -17.83 -7.16
CA GLY A 220 -4.87 -18.90 -8.16
C GLY A 220 -5.45 -18.57 -9.54
N GLN A 221 -6.12 -17.43 -9.71
CA GLN A 221 -6.51 -16.96 -11.05
C GLN A 221 -5.30 -16.43 -11.81
N THR A 222 -5.29 -16.64 -13.13
CA THR A 222 -4.27 -16.07 -14.03
C THR A 222 -4.32 -14.55 -13.98
N SER A 223 -3.14 -13.95 -13.87
CA SER A 223 -2.91 -12.52 -13.90
C SER A 223 -2.06 -12.17 -15.13
N GLN A 224 -2.42 -11.11 -15.83
CA GLN A 224 -1.72 -10.67 -17.04
C GLN A 224 -1.36 -9.19 -16.92
N SER A 225 -0.10 -8.84 -17.19
CA SER A 225 0.37 -7.46 -17.25
C SER A 225 0.03 -6.76 -18.57
N VAL A 226 0.40 -5.49 -18.62
CA VAL A 226 0.40 -4.66 -19.83
C VAL A 226 1.80 -4.12 -20.05
N SER A 227 2.22 -4.00 -21.31
CA SER A 227 3.45 -3.28 -21.64
C SER A 227 3.17 -1.78 -21.59
N PHE A 228 3.91 -1.05 -20.76
CA PHE A 228 3.78 0.39 -20.59
C PHE A 228 5.16 1.05 -20.47
N SER A 229 5.37 2.15 -21.17
CA SER A 229 6.67 2.85 -21.24
C SER A 229 6.66 4.25 -20.63
N GLY A 230 5.62 4.57 -19.84
CA GLY A 230 5.56 5.80 -19.05
C GLY A 230 6.39 5.70 -17.78
#